data_AF-A0A2W1N1B3-F1
#
_entry.id   AF-A0A2W1N1B3-F1
#
_cell.length_a   1.000
_cell.length_b   1.000
_cell.length_c   1.000
_cell.angle_alpha   90.00
_cell.angle_beta   90.00
_cell.angle_gamma   90.00
#
_symmetry.space_group_name_H-M   'P 1'
#
loop_
_entity.id
_entity.type
_entity.pdbx_description
1 polymer ?
#
loop_
_entity_poly.entity_id
_entity_poly.type
_entity_poly.pdbx_seq_one_letter_code
_entity_poly.pdbx_strand_id
1 'polypeptide(L)'
;MVTVVDAYNFFKDFSSPETLVDREMTDIEDDFRTIVNLLTDQVEFANVIVLNKTDLVSKEDLGVLKSALKKLNPGATIVESSFCKVDPKVILNTGLFNFEKAEQSAGWIEELNKDKHTPETEEYGISAFVYRSKKPFDAERFWKYVSEKFPATVIRSKGLFWLSSRPDQALIWGQAGGSLRADSAGVWWCSMPFEQRTKYVSFIENQQLIESDWDKNFGDRKNEIVFIGQDMNEDIMRSELDACLIASKELDLDNWREGYQDSWPVARTQVLNGVDIKP
;
A
#
# COMPACT_ATOMS: atom_id res chain seq x y z
N MET A 1 6.24 9.88 16.92
CA MET A 1 7.27 8.90 16.54
C MET A 1 8.40 9.60 15.81
N VAL A 2 9.65 9.25 16.11
CA VAL A 2 10.85 9.73 15.42
C VAL A 2 11.51 8.53 14.77
N THR A 3 11.93 8.64 13.52
CA THR A 3 12.75 7.63 12.85
C THR A 3 14.04 8.25 12.31
N VAL A 4 15.05 7.41 12.10
CA VAL A 4 16.33 7.81 11.50
C VAL A 4 16.48 7.09 10.16
N VAL A 5 16.66 7.86 9.10
CA VAL A 5 16.92 7.34 7.76
C VAL A 5 18.39 7.58 7.42
N ASP A 6 19.10 6.51 7.07
CA ASP A 6 20.47 6.57 6.57
C ASP A 6 20.47 6.98 5.10
N ALA A 7 20.78 8.25 4.81
CA ALA A 7 20.74 8.78 3.45
C ALA A 7 21.71 8.05 2.49
N TYR A 8 22.85 7.59 3.00
CA TYR A 8 23.89 6.95 2.19
C TYR A 8 23.50 5.54 1.76
N ASN A 9 22.90 4.77 2.67
CA ASN A 9 22.51 3.39 2.38
C ASN A 9 21.08 3.26 1.88
N PHE A 10 20.25 4.30 1.93
CA PHE A 10 18.82 4.21 1.65
C PHE A 10 18.52 3.49 0.34
N PHE A 11 19.04 3.96 -0.80
CA PHE A 11 18.76 3.33 -2.09
C PHE A 11 19.27 1.89 -2.21
N LYS A 12 20.40 1.58 -1.57
CA LYS A 12 20.95 0.22 -1.52
C LYS A 12 20.03 -0.70 -0.73
N ASP A 13 19.60 -0.27 0.45
CA ASP A 13 18.71 -1.04 1.30
C ASP A 13 17.32 -1.17 0.65
N PHE A 14 16.83 -0.09 0.03
CA PHE A 14 15.54 -0.06 -0.67
C PHE A 14 15.46 -0.99 -1.89
N SER A 15 16.61 -1.28 -2.51
CA SER A 15 16.72 -2.21 -3.64
C SER A 15 17.04 -3.65 -3.19
N SER A 16 17.27 -3.88 -1.90
CA SER A 16 17.67 -5.19 -1.37
C SER A 16 16.47 -6.11 -1.17
N PRO A 17 16.55 -7.39 -1.59
CA PRO A 17 15.54 -8.39 -1.27
C PRO A 17 15.70 -8.97 0.14
N GLU A 18 16.72 -8.56 0.90
CA GLU A 18 17.05 -9.12 2.22
C GLU A 18 15.93 -8.93 3.25
N THR A 19 15.70 -9.98 4.04
CA THR A 19 14.78 -10.00 5.18
C THR A 19 15.44 -9.49 6.45
N LEU A 20 14.63 -9.17 7.46
CA LEU A 20 15.13 -8.82 8.80
C LEU A 20 15.95 -9.97 9.42
N VAL A 21 15.58 -11.22 9.12
CA VAL A 21 16.31 -12.41 9.57
C VAL A 21 17.68 -12.49 8.89
N ASP A 22 17.78 -12.22 7.58
CA ASP A 22 19.04 -12.28 6.83
C ASP A 22 20.11 -11.32 7.36
N ARG A 23 19.68 -10.22 8.01
CA ARG A 23 20.57 -9.22 8.63
C ARG A 23 20.63 -9.26 10.15
N GLU A 24 20.03 -10.28 10.79
CA GLU A 24 20.00 -10.40 12.25
C GLU A 24 19.38 -9.15 12.93
N MET A 25 18.33 -8.57 12.31
CA MET A 25 17.69 -7.31 12.73
C MET A 25 16.35 -7.51 13.45
N THR A 26 15.93 -8.74 13.73
CA THR A 26 14.70 -9.04 14.48
C THR A 26 14.90 -10.24 15.41
N ASP A 27 14.37 -10.12 16.63
CA ASP A 27 14.28 -11.21 17.61
C ASP A 27 12.87 -11.83 17.65
N ILE A 28 11.97 -11.37 16.78
CA ILE A 28 10.58 -11.81 16.73
C ILE A 28 10.48 -13.06 15.87
N GLU A 29 10.00 -14.15 16.46
CA GLU A 29 9.66 -15.37 15.71
C GLU A 29 8.63 -15.06 14.62
N ASP A 30 8.86 -15.60 13.42
CA ASP A 30 8.02 -15.42 12.23
C ASP A 30 7.94 -13.99 11.64
N ASP A 31 8.88 -13.10 11.98
CA ASP A 31 9.00 -11.78 11.33
C ASP A 31 9.76 -11.86 9.99
N PHE A 32 9.07 -12.34 8.95
CA PHE A 32 9.59 -12.49 7.59
C PHE A 32 9.56 -11.20 6.75
N ARG A 33 9.45 -10.01 7.38
CA ARG A 33 9.45 -8.75 6.64
C ARG A 33 10.80 -8.50 5.98
N THR A 34 10.76 -7.88 4.80
CA THR A 34 11.95 -7.31 4.17
C THR A 34 12.35 -6.02 4.86
N ILE A 35 13.63 -5.69 4.79
CA ILE A 35 14.17 -4.44 5.35
C ILE A 35 13.45 -3.24 4.72
N VAL A 36 13.17 -3.31 3.42
CA VAL A 36 12.48 -2.25 2.68
C VAL A 36 11.08 -1.99 3.22
N ASN A 37 10.32 -3.05 3.50
CA ASN A 37 8.99 -2.92 4.09
C ASN A 37 9.07 -2.26 5.48
N LEU A 38 10.02 -2.70 6.33
CA LEU A 38 10.20 -2.09 7.65
C LEU A 38 10.58 -0.61 7.57
N LEU A 39 11.57 -0.26 6.73
CA LEU A 39 12.02 1.12 6.55
C LEU A 39 10.89 2.01 6.04
N THR A 40 10.09 1.49 5.11
CA THR A 40 8.94 2.19 4.55
C THR A 40 7.87 2.43 5.60
N ASP A 41 7.48 1.41 6.38
CA ASP A 41 6.51 1.56 7.46
C ASP A 41 6.98 2.61 8.48
N GLN A 42 8.26 2.56 8.88
CA GLN A 42 8.83 3.56 9.79
C GLN A 42 8.78 4.99 9.24
N VAL A 43 8.99 5.16 7.93
CA VAL A 43 8.85 6.45 7.25
C VAL A 43 7.39 6.90 7.23
N GLU A 44 6.44 6.02 6.88
CA GLU A 44 5.00 6.32 6.75
C GLU A 44 4.38 6.85 8.06
N PHE A 45 4.82 6.36 9.23
CA PHE A 45 4.24 6.74 10.52
C PHE A 45 5.04 7.80 11.30
N ALA A 46 6.20 8.23 10.79
CA ALA A 46 7.08 9.16 11.51
C ALA A 46 6.50 10.58 11.55
N ASN A 47 6.56 11.24 12.71
CA ASN A 47 6.32 12.68 12.79
C ASN A 47 7.60 13.47 12.43
N VAL A 48 8.75 12.91 12.78
CA VAL A 48 10.06 13.49 12.52
C VAL A 48 10.95 12.41 11.90
N ILE A 49 11.53 12.72 10.74
CA ILE A 49 12.50 11.89 10.05
C ILE A 49 13.86 12.57 10.16
N VAL A 50 14.78 11.98 10.92
CA VAL A 50 16.17 12.41 10.95
C VAL A 50 16.88 11.77 9.75
N LEU A 51 17.11 12.56 8.72
CA LEU A 51 17.84 12.14 7.54
C LEU A 51 19.34 12.30 7.84
N ASN A 52 20.00 11.19 8.17
CA ASN A 52 21.38 11.17 8.65
C ASN A 52 22.37 10.80 7.52
N LYS A 53 23.64 11.13 7.73
CA LYS A 53 24.76 10.93 6.78
C LYS A 53 24.60 11.72 5.49
N THR A 54 23.99 12.90 5.58
CA THR A 54 23.81 13.80 4.42
C THR A 54 25.14 14.30 3.86
N ASP A 55 26.23 14.17 4.62
CA ASP A 55 27.61 14.47 4.23
C ASP A 55 28.23 13.43 3.27
N LEU A 56 27.64 12.23 3.17
CA LEU A 56 28.14 11.14 2.32
C LEU A 56 27.40 11.02 0.99
N VAL A 57 26.39 11.86 0.74
CA VAL A 57 25.55 11.83 -0.46
C VAL A 57 25.66 13.13 -1.24
N SER A 58 25.46 13.04 -2.56
CA SER A 58 25.43 14.23 -3.41
C SER A 58 24.18 15.07 -3.10
N LYS A 59 24.21 16.36 -3.46
CA LYS A 59 23.03 17.24 -3.30
C LYS A 59 21.85 16.78 -4.15
N GLU A 60 22.13 16.14 -5.28
CA GLU A 60 21.12 15.60 -6.19
C GLU A 60 20.42 14.39 -5.57
N ASP A 61 21.20 13.38 -5.14
CA ASP A 61 20.66 12.20 -4.47
C ASP A 61 19.89 12.54 -3.19
N LEU A 62 20.39 13.52 -2.43
CA LEU A 62 19.73 14.02 -1.24
C LEU A 62 18.38 14.68 -1.56
N GLY A 63 18.31 15.41 -2.69
CA GLY A 63 17.07 16.01 -3.20
C GLY A 63 16.04 14.96 -3.63
N VAL A 64 16.48 13.94 -4.37
CA VAL A 64 15.65 12.78 -4.76
C VAL A 64 15.09 12.10 -3.51
N LEU A 65 15.96 11.79 -2.54
CA LEU A 65 15.56 11.11 -1.32
C LEU A 65 14.56 11.92 -0.49
N LYS A 66 14.79 13.22 -0.34
CA LYS A 66 13.83 14.11 0.34
C LYS A 66 12.48 14.13 -0.35
N SER A 67 12.47 14.18 -1.69
CA SER A 67 11.24 14.19 -2.48
C SER A 67 10.47 12.89 -2.32
N ALA A 68 11.16 11.75 -2.34
CA ALA A 68 10.59 10.44 -2.04
C ALA A 68 10.01 10.38 -0.63
N LEU A 69 10.76 10.78 0.40
CA LEU A 69 10.29 10.80 1.80
C LEU A 69 9.09 11.71 1.99
N LYS A 70 9.08 12.88 1.35
CA LYS A 70 7.95 13.83 1.38
C LYS A 70 6.70 13.25 0.75
N LYS A 71 6.84 12.43 -0.30
CA LYS A 71 5.70 11.75 -0.94
C LYS A 71 5.18 10.56 -0.14
N LEU A 72 6.07 9.81 0.50
CA LEU A 72 5.70 8.72 1.39
C LEU A 72 5.03 9.23 2.68
N ASN A 73 5.48 10.37 3.20
CA ASN A 73 4.93 11.00 4.39
C ASN A 73 4.95 12.55 4.29
N PRO A 74 3.88 13.15 3.74
CA PRO A 74 3.77 14.59 3.57
C PRO A 74 3.82 15.38 4.88
N GLY A 75 3.28 14.77 5.95
CA GLY A 75 3.17 15.36 7.29
C GLY A 75 4.45 15.30 8.14
N ALA A 76 5.45 14.53 7.73
CA ALA A 76 6.71 14.42 8.47
C ALA A 76 7.56 15.68 8.37
N THR A 77 8.17 16.05 9.50
CA THR A 77 9.26 17.02 9.55
C THR A 77 10.58 16.30 9.24
N ILE A 78 11.26 16.69 8.15
CA ILE A 78 12.55 16.10 7.77
C ILE A 78 13.68 16.99 8.30
N VAL A 79 14.60 16.39 9.07
CA VAL A 79 15.77 17.07 9.66
C VAL A 79 17.04 16.44 9.11
N GLU A 80 17.80 17.20 8.34
CA GLU A 80 19.12 16.77 7.86
C GLU A 80 20.13 16.72 9.00
N SER A 81 20.99 15.70 9.00
CA SER A 81 22.05 15.57 9.99
C SER A 81 23.25 14.79 9.46
N SER A 82 24.39 15.06 10.09
CA SER A 82 25.61 14.25 9.99
C SER A 82 25.94 13.73 11.38
N PHE A 83 26.29 12.45 11.50
CA PHE A 83 26.57 11.78 12.78
C PHE A 83 25.42 11.89 13.81
N CYS A 84 24.16 11.95 13.33
CA CYS A 84 22.95 12.15 14.13
C CYS A 84 22.98 13.41 15.03
N LYS A 85 23.78 14.42 14.66
CA LYS A 85 23.81 15.69 15.40
C LYS A 85 22.56 16.50 15.05
N VAL A 86 21.56 16.45 15.93
CA VAL A 86 20.30 17.21 15.85
C VAL A 86 20.00 17.89 17.18
N ASP A 87 19.25 18.98 17.16
CA ASP A 87 18.76 19.62 18.40
C ASP A 87 17.76 18.66 19.09
N PRO A 88 18.02 18.22 20.34
CA PRO A 88 17.12 17.33 21.07
C PRO A 88 15.69 17.85 21.17
N LYS A 89 15.45 19.17 21.12
CA LYS A 89 14.11 19.76 21.15
C LYS A 89 13.24 19.37 19.96
N VAL A 90 13.87 18.98 18.85
CA VAL A 90 13.16 18.58 17.62
C VAL A 90 12.72 17.12 17.68
N ILE A 91 13.28 16.31 18.59
CA ILE A 91 13.00 14.86 18.69
C ILE A 91 12.45 14.41 20.05
N LEU A 92 12.67 15.17 21.12
CA LEU A 92 12.21 14.86 22.48
C LEU A 92 11.03 15.75 22.87
N ASN A 93 10.05 15.16 23.58
CA ASN A 93 8.91 15.88 24.17
C ASN A 93 8.13 16.77 23.20
N THR A 94 8.09 16.41 21.92
CA THR A 94 7.46 17.23 20.87
C THR A 94 5.93 17.24 20.96
N GLY A 95 5.32 16.28 21.65
CA GLY A 95 3.86 16.13 21.74
C GLY A 95 3.18 15.79 20.40
N LEU A 96 3.96 15.48 19.36
CA LEU A 96 3.46 15.30 17.99
C LEU A 96 2.78 13.95 17.75
N PHE A 97 3.01 12.96 18.63
CA PHE A 97 2.49 11.62 18.40
C PHE A 97 1.03 11.51 18.84
N ASN A 98 0.19 11.17 17.87
CA ASN A 98 -1.17 10.72 18.08
C ASN A 98 -1.36 9.47 17.23
N PHE A 99 -1.73 8.35 17.86
CA PHE A 99 -1.79 7.04 17.21
C PHE A 99 -2.83 6.99 16.08
N GLU A 100 -4.05 7.47 16.35
CA GLU A 100 -5.15 7.51 15.36
C GLU A 100 -4.79 8.39 14.16
N LYS A 101 -4.15 9.55 14.40
CA LYS A 101 -3.67 10.41 13.31
C LYS A 101 -2.56 9.73 12.52
N ALA A 102 -1.60 9.07 13.17
CA ALA A 102 -0.48 8.44 12.49
C ALA A 102 -0.96 7.34 11.52
N GLU A 103 -1.92 6.51 11.93
CA GLU A 103 -2.52 5.51 11.04
C GLU A 103 -3.23 6.11 9.83
N GLN A 104 -3.90 7.26 10.00
CA GLN A 104 -4.64 7.93 8.92
C GLN A 104 -3.80 8.88 8.06
N SER A 105 -2.60 9.27 8.52
CA SER A 105 -1.75 10.28 7.86
C SER A 105 -0.67 9.68 6.96
N ALA A 106 -0.67 8.36 6.73
CA ALA A 106 0.27 7.78 5.79
C ALA A 106 0.05 8.39 4.40
N GLY A 107 1.13 8.82 3.71
CA GLY A 107 1.01 9.63 2.49
C GLY A 107 0.19 8.97 1.39
N TRP A 108 0.22 7.64 1.33
CA TRP A 108 -0.58 6.85 0.41
C TRP A 108 -2.11 6.97 0.67
N ILE A 109 -2.55 7.16 1.92
CA ILE A 109 -3.96 7.37 2.28
C ILE A 109 -4.42 8.75 1.80
N GLU A 110 -3.58 9.78 2.01
CA GLU A 110 -3.87 11.12 1.50
C GLU A 110 -4.00 11.09 -0.03
N GLU A 111 -3.11 10.39 -0.74
CA GLU A 111 -3.24 10.19 -2.18
C GLU A 111 -4.55 9.47 -2.54
N LEU A 112 -4.90 8.38 -1.88
CA LEU A 112 -6.18 7.69 -2.13
C LEU A 112 -7.42 8.59 -1.95
N ASN A 113 -7.36 9.61 -1.10
CA ASN A 113 -8.46 10.52 -0.83
C ASN A 113 -8.49 11.76 -1.75
N LYS A 114 -7.48 11.99 -2.60
CA LYS A 114 -7.46 13.11 -3.55
C LYS A 114 -8.41 12.84 -4.73
N ASP A 115 -9.42 13.71 -4.92
CA ASP A 115 -10.37 13.63 -6.05
C ASP A 115 -9.71 13.87 -7.43
N LYS A 116 -8.63 14.66 -7.45
CA LYS A 116 -7.82 14.91 -8.65
C LYS A 116 -6.35 14.81 -8.29
N HIS A 117 -5.68 13.79 -8.81
CA HIS A 117 -4.23 13.76 -8.88
C HIS A 117 -3.81 14.70 -10.01
N THR A 118 -3.80 16.00 -9.75
CA THR A 118 -2.94 16.87 -10.55
C THR A 118 -1.50 16.46 -10.23
N PRO A 119 -0.65 16.18 -11.22
CA PRO A 119 0.78 16.04 -10.98
C PRO A 119 1.23 17.34 -10.30
N GLU A 120 1.42 17.29 -8.99
CA GLU A 120 2.19 18.30 -8.30
C GLU A 120 3.56 18.30 -9.00
N THR A 121 4.12 19.49 -9.29
CA THR A 121 5.41 19.64 -9.97
C THR A 121 6.39 18.56 -9.50
N GLU A 122 6.79 17.69 -10.44
CA GLU A 122 7.62 16.52 -10.17
C GLU A 122 9.01 16.96 -9.70
N GLU A 123 9.19 17.07 -8.39
CA GLU A 123 10.51 17.33 -7.82
C GLU A 123 11.32 16.05 -7.96
N TYR A 124 12.39 16.11 -8.77
CA TYR A 124 13.29 14.97 -9.05
C TYR A 124 12.60 13.73 -9.66
N GLY A 125 11.50 13.92 -10.40
CA GLY A 125 10.79 12.84 -11.09
C GLY A 125 9.92 11.96 -10.18
N ILE A 126 9.75 12.32 -8.91
CA ILE A 126 8.90 11.56 -7.97
C ILE A 126 7.43 11.96 -8.16
N SER A 127 6.62 10.99 -8.57
CA SER A 127 5.17 11.17 -8.76
C SER A 127 4.37 10.06 -8.10
N ALA A 128 3.06 10.27 -8.02
CA ALA A 128 2.10 9.30 -7.50
C ALA A 128 0.84 9.29 -8.34
N PHE A 129 0.24 8.11 -8.53
CA PHE A 129 -1.07 7.98 -9.16
C PHE A 129 -1.87 6.85 -8.51
N VAL A 130 -3.19 6.92 -8.64
CA VAL A 130 -4.09 5.86 -8.15
C VAL A 130 -4.75 5.14 -9.32
N TYR A 131 -4.58 3.83 -9.34
CA TYR A 131 -5.32 2.94 -10.22
C TYR A 131 -6.65 2.56 -9.55
N ARG A 132 -7.78 2.84 -10.22
CA ARG A 132 -9.12 2.49 -9.75
C ARG A 132 -9.86 1.69 -10.82
N SER A 133 -10.44 0.56 -10.43
CA SER A 133 -11.31 -0.23 -11.30
C SER A 133 -12.35 -0.97 -10.48
N LYS A 134 -13.61 -0.95 -10.90
CA LYS A 134 -14.67 -1.78 -10.30
C LYS A 134 -14.59 -3.23 -10.78
N LYS A 135 -13.92 -3.52 -11.91
CA LYS A 135 -13.81 -4.88 -12.44
C LYS A 135 -12.77 -5.68 -11.66
N PRO A 136 -12.95 -7.00 -11.46
CA PRO A 136 -11.95 -7.83 -10.79
C PRO A 136 -10.73 -8.06 -11.67
N PHE A 137 -9.59 -8.31 -11.02
CA PHE A 137 -8.45 -8.92 -11.70
C PHE A 137 -8.69 -10.42 -11.97
N ASP A 138 -8.08 -10.91 -13.03
CA ASP A 138 -7.79 -12.33 -13.19
C ASP A 138 -6.54 -12.69 -12.37
N ALA A 139 -6.64 -13.73 -11.55
CA ALA A 139 -5.58 -14.11 -10.62
C ALA A 139 -4.26 -14.47 -11.32
N GLU A 140 -4.32 -15.17 -12.46
CA GLU A 140 -3.13 -15.62 -13.18
C GLU A 140 -2.50 -14.48 -13.97
N ARG A 141 -3.31 -13.66 -14.66
CA ARG A 141 -2.81 -12.50 -15.41
C ARG A 141 -2.15 -11.50 -14.49
N PHE A 142 -2.78 -11.20 -13.34
CA PHE A 142 -2.22 -10.26 -12.37
C PHE A 142 -0.94 -10.81 -11.74
N TRP A 143 -0.91 -12.09 -11.36
CA TRP A 143 0.31 -12.72 -10.83
C TRP A 143 1.46 -12.69 -11.84
N LYS A 144 1.16 -12.96 -13.12
CA LYS A 144 2.14 -12.89 -14.21
C LYS A 144 2.69 -11.48 -14.39
N TYR A 145 1.82 -10.47 -14.42
CA TYR A 145 2.24 -9.07 -14.51
C TYR A 145 3.17 -8.70 -13.34
N VAL A 146 2.78 -9.02 -12.12
CA VAL A 146 3.58 -8.75 -10.92
C VAL A 146 4.94 -9.45 -10.96
N SER A 147 5.00 -10.69 -11.47
CA SER A 147 6.22 -11.49 -11.48
C SER A 147 7.19 -11.12 -12.62
N GLU A 148 6.66 -10.68 -13.77
CA GLU A 148 7.47 -10.53 -14.99
C GLU A 148 7.67 -9.07 -15.44
N LYS A 149 6.73 -8.17 -15.10
CA LYS A 149 6.65 -6.83 -15.70
C LYS A 149 6.53 -5.70 -14.70
N PHE A 150 6.41 -5.99 -13.40
CA PHE A 150 6.23 -4.96 -12.40
C PHE A 150 7.42 -3.96 -12.43
N PRO A 151 7.17 -2.66 -12.62
CA PRO A 151 8.23 -1.72 -12.91
C PRO A 151 9.07 -1.39 -11.67
N ALA A 152 10.40 -1.47 -11.82
CA ALA A 152 11.37 -1.14 -10.77
C ALA A 152 11.38 0.34 -10.37
N THR A 153 10.74 1.20 -11.17
CA THR A 153 10.54 2.63 -10.87
C THR A 153 9.55 2.86 -9.72
N VAL A 154 8.74 1.86 -9.37
CA VAL A 154 7.78 1.94 -8.26
C VAL A 154 8.53 1.78 -6.94
N ILE A 155 8.55 2.85 -6.17
CA ILE A 155 9.13 2.89 -4.82
C ILE A 155 8.16 2.26 -3.83
N ARG A 156 6.88 2.61 -3.93
CA ARG A 156 5.82 2.13 -3.05
C ARG A 156 4.55 1.92 -3.83
N SER A 157 3.84 0.84 -3.53
CA SER A 157 2.43 0.74 -3.86
C SER A 157 1.65 0.03 -2.77
N LYS A 158 0.43 0.48 -2.54
CA LYS A 158 -0.44 -0.05 -1.48
C LYS A 158 -1.89 0.15 -1.87
N GLY A 159 -2.77 -0.72 -1.41
CA GLY A 159 -4.19 -0.52 -1.59
C GLY A 159 -4.97 -1.81 -1.65
N LEU A 160 -6.26 -1.71 -1.95
CA LEU A 160 -7.16 -2.86 -2.01
C LEU A 160 -7.28 -3.37 -3.44
N PHE A 161 -7.42 -4.68 -3.57
CA PHE A 161 -7.78 -5.30 -4.84
C PHE A 161 -8.66 -6.52 -4.60
N TRP A 162 -9.25 -7.02 -5.67
CA TRP A 162 -10.05 -8.23 -5.63
C TRP A 162 -9.88 -9.07 -6.88
N LEU A 163 -10.04 -10.38 -6.69
CA LEU A 163 -9.90 -11.40 -7.71
C LEU A 163 -11.27 -11.97 -8.05
N SER A 164 -11.51 -12.19 -9.33
CA SER A 164 -12.72 -12.84 -9.85
C SER A 164 -12.93 -14.26 -9.30
N SER A 165 -11.84 -14.96 -9.00
CA SER A 165 -11.84 -16.29 -8.39
C SER A 165 -12.22 -16.28 -6.90
N ARG A 166 -12.23 -15.10 -6.27
CA ARG A 166 -12.44 -14.89 -4.82
C ARG A 166 -13.33 -13.67 -4.57
N PRO A 167 -14.58 -13.66 -5.08
CA PRO A 167 -15.44 -12.47 -5.08
C PRO A 167 -15.69 -11.94 -3.67
N ASP A 168 -15.74 -12.79 -2.65
CA ASP A 168 -16.11 -12.36 -1.31
C ASP A 168 -14.94 -11.80 -0.49
N GLN A 169 -13.70 -12.13 -0.88
CA GLN A 169 -12.50 -11.76 -0.15
C GLN A 169 -11.96 -10.41 -0.65
N ALA A 170 -11.75 -9.48 0.28
CA ALA A 170 -10.97 -8.28 0.02
C ALA A 170 -9.49 -8.59 0.27
N LEU A 171 -8.63 -8.20 -0.67
CA LEU A 171 -7.18 -8.40 -0.55
C LEU A 171 -6.50 -7.04 -0.42
N ILE A 172 -5.48 -6.97 0.44
CA ILE A 172 -4.61 -5.81 0.54
C ILE A 172 -3.31 -6.11 -0.22
N TRP A 173 -2.92 -5.16 -1.06
CA TRP A 173 -1.65 -5.10 -1.75
C TRP A 173 -0.67 -4.24 -0.97
N GLY A 174 0.58 -4.68 -0.88
CA GLY A 174 1.67 -3.90 -0.33
C GLY A 174 2.97 -4.22 -1.05
N GLN A 175 3.61 -3.20 -1.59
CA GLN A 175 4.94 -3.29 -2.20
C GLN A 175 5.80 -2.13 -1.73
N ALA A 176 7.05 -2.42 -1.39
CA ALA A 176 8.06 -1.43 -1.09
C ALA A 176 9.40 -1.86 -1.69
N GLY A 177 9.96 -1.03 -2.56
CA GLY A 177 11.15 -1.34 -3.35
C GLY A 177 11.07 -2.69 -4.04
N GLY A 178 12.05 -3.58 -3.82
CA GLY A 178 12.04 -4.92 -4.42
C GLY A 178 11.03 -5.92 -3.82
N SER A 179 10.33 -5.56 -2.75
CA SER A 179 9.47 -6.49 -1.99
C SER A 179 7.99 -6.32 -2.30
N LEU A 180 7.32 -7.43 -2.60
CA LEU A 180 5.90 -7.51 -2.93
C LEU A 180 5.19 -8.43 -1.94
N ARG A 181 4.01 -8.03 -1.45
CA ARG A 181 3.19 -8.78 -0.51
C ARG A 181 1.70 -8.55 -0.79
N ALA A 182 0.91 -9.59 -0.55
CA ALA A 182 -0.53 -9.50 -0.47
C ALA A 182 -1.04 -10.25 0.76
N ASP A 183 -2.10 -9.74 1.40
CA ASP A 183 -2.75 -10.40 2.54
C ASP A 183 -4.28 -10.29 2.41
N SER A 184 -5.00 -11.01 3.26
CA SER A 184 -6.45 -10.83 3.39
C SER A 184 -6.76 -9.55 4.17
N ALA A 185 -7.62 -8.71 3.61
CA ALA A 185 -8.17 -7.52 4.26
C ALA A 185 -9.55 -7.79 4.90
N GLY A 186 -10.01 -9.04 4.88
CA GLY A 186 -11.36 -9.43 5.30
C GLY A 186 -12.27 -9.69 4.10
N VAL A 187 -13.52 -9.27 4.20
CA VAL A 187 -14.56 -9.50 3.18
C VAL A 187 -15.22 -8.20 2.78
N TRP A 188 -15.73 -8.15 1.54
CA TRP A 188 -16.51 -7.01 1.05
C TRP A 188 -17.85 -6.90 1.77
N TRP A 189 -18.39 -5.69 1.98
CA TRP A 189 -19.70 -5.54 2.60
C TRP A 189 -20.77 -6.26 1.77
N CYS A 190 -20.71 -6.13 0.45
CA CYS A 190 -21.67 -6.74 -0.46
C CYS A 190 -21.68 -8.29 -0.43
N SER A 191 -20.62 -8.95 0.06
CA SER A 191 -20.60 -10.41 0.22
C SER A 191 -21.35 -10.90 1.46
N MET A 192 -21.59 -10.03 2.44
CA MET A 192 -22.39 -10.35 3.62
C MET A 192 -23.88 -10.06 3.37
N PRO A 193 -24.82 -10.86 3.88
CA PRO A 193 -26.24 -10.48 3.93
C PRO A 193 -26.46 -9.20 4.75
N PHE A 194 -27.47 -8.39 4.39
CA PHE A 194 -27.73 -7.10 5.06
C PHE A 194 -27.88 -7.25 6.58
N GLU A 195 -28.60 -8.26 7.05
CA GLU A 195 -28.79 -8.55 8.49
C GLU A 195 -27.48 -8.82 9.23
N GLN A 196 -26.45 -9.29 8.53
CA GLN A 196 -25.11 -9.49 9.10
C GLN A 196 -24.30 -8.19 9.07
N ARG A 197 -24.41 -7.38 8.01
CA ARG A 197 -23.73 -6.06 7.92
C ARG A 197 -24.18 -5.13 9.05
N THR A 198 -25.48 -5.11 9.36
CA THR A 198 -26.05 -4.28 10.43
C THR A 198 -25.60 -4.68 11.83
N LYS A 199 -24.80 -5.74 11.99
CA LYS A 199 -24.16 -6.07 13.28
C LYS A 199 -22.86 -5.29 13.50
N TYR A 200 -22.30 -4.69 12.45
CA TYR A 200 -21.05 -3.93 12.53
C TYR A 200 -21.33 -2.43 12.64
N VAL A 201 -20.85 -1.82 13.73
CA VAL A 201 -20.98 -0.38 13.98
C VAL A 201 -20.36 0.44 12.85
N SER A 202 -19.19 0.01 12.36
CA SER A 202 -18.51 0.65 11.23
C SER A 202 -19.35 0.71 9.96
N PHE A 203 -20.20 -0.29 9.70
CA PHE A 203 -21.14 -0.26 8.58
C PHE A 203 -22.29 0.71 8.86
N ILE A 204 -22.90 0.65 10.04
CA ILE A 204 -24.04 1.53 10.39
C ILE A 204 -23.64 3.01 10.29
N GLU A 205 -22.50 3.38 10.87
CA GLU A 205 -22.03 4.76 10.90
C GLU A 205 -21.68 5.30 9.50
N ASN A 206 -21.27 4.44 8.59
CA ASN A 206 -20.81 4.82 7.25
C ASN A 206 -21.74 4.32 6.13
N GLN A 207 -22.93 3.82 6.44
CA GLN A 207 -23.77 3.09 5.49
C GLN A 207 -24.07 3.92 4.24
N GLN A 208 -24.50 5.17 4.42
CA GLN A 208 -24.84 6.05 3.30
C GLN A 208 -23.63 6.29 2.39
N LEU A 209 -22.45 6.48 2.96
CA LEU A 209 -21.21 6.68 2.20
C LEU A 209 -20.83 5.40 1.45
N ILE A 210 -20.82 4.26 2.14
CA ILE A 210 -20.49 2.95 1.56
C ILE A 210 -21.42 2.65 0.38
N GLU A 211 -22.73 2.73 0.58
CA GLU A 211 -23.73 2.37 -0.43
C GLU A 211 -23.80 3.39 -1.59
N SER A 212 -23.35 4.63 -1.38
CA SER A 212 -23.34 5.65 -2.45
C SER A 212 -22.39 5.34 -3.61
N ASP A 213 -21.32 4.57 -3.36
CA ASP A 213 -20.30 4.19 -4.36
C ASP A 213 -20.47 2.72 -4.85
N TRP A 214 -21.62 2.10 -4.58
CA TRP A 214 -21.86 0.73 -5.00
C TRP A 214 -22.01 0.62 -6.51
N ASP A 215 -21.20 -0.25 -7.10
CA ASP A 215 -21.40 -0.68 -8.46
C ASP A 215 -22.62 -1.60 -8.55
N LYS A 216 -23.40 -1.46 -9.63
CA LYS A 216 -24.64 -2.22 -9.83
C LYS A 216 -24.42 -3.74 -9.90
N ASN A 217 -23.26 -4.16 -10.41
CA ASN A 217 -22.91 -5.56 -10.61
C ASN A 217 -21.98 -6.07 -9.50
N PHE A 218 -21.07 -5.21 -9.03
CA PHE A 218 -19.98 -5.62 -8.15
C PHE A 218 -20.13 -5.20 -6.68
N GLY A 219 -21.08 -4.32 -6.34
CA GLY A 219 -21.25 -3.80 -4.98
C GLY A 219 -20.13 -2.85 -4.58
N ASP A 220 -19.60 -2.98 -3.35
CA ASP A 220 -18.46 -2.18 -2.86
C ASP A 220 -17.09 -2.69 -3.35
N ARG A 221 -17.05 -3.78 -4.12
CA ARG A 221 -15.81 -4.34 -4.64
C ARG A 221 -15.10 -3.35 -5.56
N LYS A 222 -13.82 -3.11 -5.29
CA LYS A 222 -12.97 -2.27 -6.12
C LYS A 222 -11.50 -2.66 -6.02
N ASN A 223 -10.80 -2.45 -7.12
CA ASN A 223 -9.37 -2.25 -7.12
C ASN A 223 -9.10 -0.77 -6.91
N GLU A 224 -8.28 -0.46 -5.92
CA GLU A 224 -7.84 0.88 -5.58
C GLU A 224 -6.43 0.78 -5.02
N ILE A 225 -5.45 0.98 -5.89
CA ILE A 225 -4.02 0.84 -5.58
C ILE A 225 -3.34 2.16 -5.92
N VAL A 226 -2.65 2.75 -4.94
CA VAL A 226 -1.76 3.88 -5.17
C VAL A 226 -0.37 3.39 -5.50
N PHE A 227 0.26 4.04 -6.47
CA PHE A 227 1.64 3.84 -6.87
C PHE A 227 2.39 5.15 -6.66
N ILE A 228 3.56 5.07 -6.04
CA ILE A 228 4.50 6.17 -5.82
C ILE A 228 5.85 5.71 -6.34
N GLY A 229 6.49 6.52 -7.17
CA GLY A 229 7.73 6.11 -7.82
C GLY A 229 8.41 7.24 -8.57
N GLN A 230 9.59 6.94 -9.09
CA GLN A 230 10.41 7.88 -9.85
C GLN A 230 10.27 7.62 -11.34
N ASP A 231 9.97 8.63 -12.14
CA ASP A 231 9.88 8.55 -13.60
C ASP A 231 8.95 7.41 -14.08
N MET A 232 7.85 7.17 -13.34
CA MET A 232 6.88 6.13 -13.69
C MET A 232 6.14 6.50 -14.98
N ASN A 233 5.96 5.52 -15.87
CA ASN A 233 5.08 5.68 -17.02
C ASN A 233 3.65 5.25 -16.65
N GLU A 234 2.86 6.19 -16.15
CA GLU A 234 1.49 5.94 -15.70
C GLU A 234 0.61 5.30 -16.78
N ASP A 235 0.69 5.78 -18.03
CA ASP A 235 -0.13 5.27 -19.13
C ASP A 235 0.15 3.79 -19.44
N ILE A 236 1.42 3.39 -19.46
CA ILE A 236 1.82 1.99 -19.64
C ILE A 236 1.34 1.15 -18.47
N MET A 237 1.59 1.59 -17.23
CA MET A 237 1.17 0.85 -16.04
C MET A 237 -0.34 0.65 -15.96
N ARG A 238 -1.13 1.68 -16.28
CA ARG A 238 -2.60 1.57 -16.37
C ARG A 238 -3.02 0.55 -17.42
N SER A 239 -2.42 0.61 -18.61
CA SER A 239 -2.72 -0.35 -19.68
C SER A 239 -2.37 -1.79 -19.30
N GLU A 240 -1.27 -2.01 -18.58
CA GLU A 240 -0.85 -3.35 -18.16
C GLU A 240 -1.73 -3.88 -17.02
N LEU A 241 -2.13 -3.03 -16.08
CA LEU A 241 -3.12 -3.36 -15.05
C LEU A 241 -4.48 -3.67 -15.67
N ASP A 242 -4.94 -2.87 -16.64
CA ASP A 242 -6.20 -3.11 -17.35
C ASP A 242 -6.19 -4.43 -18.13
N ALA A 243 -5.03 -4.83 -18.68
CA ALA A 243 -4.85 -6.13 -19.33
C ALA A 243 -4.95 -7.31 -18.34
N CYS A 244 -4.77 -7.07 -17.04
CA CYS A 244 -4.96 -8.06 -15.99
C CYS A 244 -6.42 -8.21 -15.55
N LEU A 245 -7.31 -7.29 -15.95
CA LEU A 245 -8.73 -7.41 -15.64
C LEU A 245 -9.38 -8.57 -16.40
N ILE A 246 -10.42 -9.14 -15.80
CA ILE A 246 -11.29 -10.10 -16.47
C ILE A 246 -11.96 -9.46 -17.70
N ALA A 247 -12.03 -10.20 -18.81
CA ALA A 247 -12.67 -9.72 -20.03
C ALA A 247 -14.20 -9.73 -19.89
N SER A 248 -14.89 -8.84 -20.62
CA SER A 248 -16.36 -8.75 -20.54
C SER A 248 -17.07 -10.08 -20.84
N LYS A 249 -16.58 -10.85 -21.81
CA LYS A 249 -17.13 -12.17 -22.17
C LYS A 249 -17.03 -13.20 -21.04
N GLU A 250 -16.02 -13.07 -20.17
CA GLU A 250 -15.81 -13.96 -19.02
C GLU A 250 -16.76 -13.56 -17.88
N LEU A 251 -17.10 -12.27 -17.74
CA LEU A 251 -18.13 -11.81 -16.80
C LEU A 251 -19.53 -12.32 -17.14
N ASP A 252 -19.85 -12.43 -18.43
CA ASP A 252 -21.16 -12.87 -18.92
C ASP A 252 -21.48 -14.34 -18.55
N LEU A 253 -20.47 -15.11 -18.14
CA LEU A 253 -20.64 -16.49 -17.68
C LEU A 253 -21.07 -16.58 -16.20
N ASP A 254 -21.09 -15.45 -15.48
CA ASP A 254 -21.48 -15.29 -14.06
C ASP A 254 -20.77 -16.22 -13.04
N ASN A 255 -19.83 -17.06 -13.48
CA ASN A 255 -19.04 -17.98 -12.65
C ASN A 255 -18.23 -17.27 -11.55
N TRP A 256 -17.84 -16.02 -11.80
CA TRP A 256 -17.11 -15.20 -10.83
C TRP A 256 -17.91 -14.92 -9.56
N ARG A 257 -19.26 -14.97 -9.61
CA ARG A 257 -20.11 -14.70 -8.44
C ARG A 257 -19.99 -15.76 -7.35
N GLU A 258 -19.77 -17.01 -7.75
CA GLU A 258 -19.55 -18.13 -6.82
C GLU A 258 -18.07 -18.27 -6.45
N GLY A 259 -17.18 -17.65 -7.23
CA GLY A 259 -15.75 -17.87 -7.18
C GLY A 259 -15.36 -19.26 -7.70
N TYR A 260 -14.08 -19.43 -7.96
CA TYR A 260 -13.52 -20.67 -8.51
C TYR A 260 -12.08 -20.82 -8.06
N GLN A 261 -11.49 -22.02 -8.17
CA GLN A 261 -10.13 -22.29 -7.68
C GLN A 261 -9.08 -21.45 -8.42
N ASP A 262 -8.03 -21.05 -7.69
CA ASP A 262 -6.87 -20.34 -8.24
C ASP A 262 -5.60 -20.71 -7.45
N SER A 263 -4.45 -20.30 -7.98
CA SER A 263 -3.13 -20.52 -7.38
C SER A 263 -2.56 -19.29 -6.66
N TRP A 264 -3.41 -18.31 -6.30
CA TRP A 264 -2.96 -17.09 -5.64
C TRP A 264 -2.42 -17.38 -4.23
N PRO A 265 -1.23 -16.87 -3.85
CA PRO A 265 -0.46 -17.36 -2.69
C PRO A 265 -0.98 -16.88 -1.33
N VAL A 266 -2.17 -16.29 -1.26
CA VAL A 266 -2.83 -15.87 -0.01
C VAL A 266 -3.88 -16.90 0.37
N ALA A 267 -4.02 -17.21 1.65
CA ALA A 267 -5.10 -18.10 2.12
C ALA A 267 -6.48 -17.50 1.82
N ARG A 268 -7.44 -18.35 1.43
CA ARG A 268 -8.83 -17.92 1.24
C ARG A 268 -9.48 -17.65 2.59
N THR A 269 -10.08 -16.48 2.74
CA THR A 269 -11.00 -16.24 3.86
C THR A 269 -12.31 -16.95 3.54
N GLN A 270 -12.66 -17.95 4.34
CA GLN A 270 -13.98 -18.57 4.24
C GLN A 270 -15.02 -17.53 4.64
N VAL A 271 -16.08 -17.38 3.84
CA VAL A 271 -17.30 -16.75 4.33
C VAL A 271 -17.72 -17.58 5.54
N LEU A 272 -17.82 -16.94 6.70
CA LEU A 272 -18.29 -17.57 7.94
C LEU A 272 -19.72 -18.06 7.74
N ASN A 273 -19.87 -19.24 7.15
CA ASN A 273 -21.10 -20.03 7.17
C ASN A 273 -21.24 -20.61 8.58
N GLY A 274 -21.54 -19.73 9.54
CA GLY A 274 -22.16 -20.10 10.81
C GLY A 274 -21.29 -20.79 11.87
N VAL A 275 -19.96 -20.64 11.88
CA VAL A 275 -19.15 -21.13 13.01
C VAL A 275 -18.26 -20.02 13.56
N ASP A 276 -18.59 -19.59 14.78
CA ASP A 276 -17.77 -18.71 15.61
C ASP A 276 -16.33 -19.22 15.70
N ILE A 277 -15.36 -18.38 15.34
CA ILE A 277 -14.02 -18.49 15.87
C ILE A 277 -13.72 -17.15 16.53
N LYS A 278 -13.91 -17.13 17.86
CA LYS A 278 -13.32 -16.14 18.76
C LYS A 278 -11.80 -16.38 18.85
N PRO A 279 -11.03 -15.34 19.20
CA PRO A 279 -9.64 -15.14 18.79
C PRO A 279 -8.68 -16.27 19.17
#